data_AF-A0A7Y9W872-F1
#
_entry.id   AF-A0A7Y9W872-F1
#
_cell.length_a   1.000
_cell.length_b   1.000
_cell.length_c   1.000
_cell.angle_alpha   90.00
_cell.angle_beta   90.00
_cell.angle_gamma   90.00
#
_symmetry.space_group_name_H-M   'P 1'
#
loop_
_entity.id
_entity.type
_entity.pdbx_description
1 polymer ?
#
loop_
_entity_poly.entity_id
_entity_poly.type
_entity_poly.pdbx_seq_one_letter_code
_entity_poly.pdbx_strand_id
1 'polypeptide(L)'
;MSDPSLPPVLKHPEHIDEFLLYRLHNLARVAVQGAGLMFRRELGITRRDWRILAFVGKYPDASLTQLAEQAALDMVVASRCVANMVNKGLIAKTRLPENKRLTVLALTEAGRQVYEHARKSGQRYNTEFAACLSDEEAVLLDGLLKRMEQQAVVLNQREMAKSGPLLDHNENEDTDAE
;
A
#
# COMPACT_ATOMS: atom_id res chain seq x y z
N MET A 1 -21.89 24.45 2.96
CA MET A 1 -20.81 25.45 3.03
C MET A 1 -20.64 25.82 4.49
N SER A 2 -19.43 25.65 5.05
CA SER A 2 -19.15 25.98 6.46
C SER A 2 -19.10 27.50 6.66
N ASP A 3 -19.58 27.97 7.80
CA ASP A 3 -19.48 29.37 8.23
C ASP A 3 -18.00 29.80 8.32
N PRO A 4 -17.57 30.85 7.58
CA PRO A 4 -16.18 31.31 7.59
C PRO A 4 -15.72 31.93 8.92
N SER A 5 -16.62 32.14 9.88
CA SER A 5 -16.29 32.60 11.24
C SER A 5 -15.86 31.47 12.19
N LEU A 6 -16.15 30.21 11.83
CA LEU A 6 -15.75 29.04 12.62
C LEU A 6 -14.32 28.61 12.28
N PRO A 7 -13.52 28.18 13.28
CA PRO A 7 -12.20 27.65 13.03
C PRO A 7 -12.27 26.46 12.06
N PRO A 8 -11.31 26.32 11.11
CA PRO A 8 -11.33 25.20 10.18
C PRO A 8 -11.31 23.86 10.92
N VAL A 9 -12.33 23.02 10.73
CA VAL A 9 -12.50 21.72 11.41
C VAL A 9 -11.23 20.86 11.36
N LEU A 10 -10.50 20.86 10.23
CA LEU A 10 -9.25 20.08 10.11
C LEU A 10 -8.10 20.56 11.01
N LYS A 11 -8.16 21.81 11.48
CA LYS A 11 -7.18 22.40 12.40
C LYS A 11 -7.67 22.43 13.85
N HIS A 12 -8.97 22.29 14.06
CA HIS A 12 -9.62 22.33 15.36
C HIS A 12 -10.70 21.26 15.47
N PRO A 13 -10.37 19.97 15.34
CA PRO A 13 -11.37 18.92 15.42
C PRO A 13 -11.77 18.67 16.87
N GLU A 14 -13.07 18.52 17.15
CA GLU A 14 -13.63 18.26 18.48
C GLU A 14 -14.07 16.79 18.64
N HIS A 15 -14.46 16.15 17.54
CA HIS A 15 -14.97 14.78 17.54
C HIS A 15 -14.16 13.85 16.62
N ILE A 16 -14.17 12.54 16.91
CA ILE A 16 -13.34 11.56 16.19
C ILE A 16 -13.66 11.49 14.69
N ASP A 17 -14.91 11.71 14.30
CA ASP A 17 -15.36 11.73 12.92
C ASP A 17 -14.89 12.99 12.16
N GLU A 18 -14.45 14.02 12.89
CA GLU A 18 -13.78 15.20 12.35
C GLU A 18 -12.27 15.00 12.22
N PHE A 19 -11.70 14.02 12.92
CA PHE A 19 -10.26 13.76 12.90
C PHE A 19 -9.85 13.38 11.48
N LEU A 20 -8.91 14.15 10.92
CA LEU A 20 -8.49 13.99 9.53
C LEU A 20 -7.96 12.57 9.25
N LEU A 21 -7.19 11.98 10.17
CA LEU A 21 -6.71 10.61 10.04
C LEU A 21 -7.84 9.58 10.00
N TYR A 22 -8.89 9.78 10.81
CA TYR A 22 -10.06 8.90 10.82
C TYR A 22 -10.85 9.00 9.51
N ARG A 23 -11.09 10.22 9.02
CA ARG A 23 -11.76 10.46 7.74
C ARG A 23 -10.98 9.87 6.55
N LEU A 24 -9.66 10.06 6.53
CA LEU A 24 -8.79 9.47 5.49
C LEU A 24 -8.78 7.95 5.56
N HIS A 25 -8.69 7.37 6.75
CA HIS A 25 -8.76 5.92 6.93
C HIS A 25 -10.08 5.36 6.40
N ASN A 26 -11.21 5.99 6.73
CA ASN A 26 -12.51 5.55 6.26
C ASN A 26 -12.70 5.69 4.75
N LEU A 27 -12.30 6.83 4.19
CA LEU A 27 -12.30 7.04 2.74
C LEU A 27 -11.48 5.96 2.04
N ALA A 28 -10.24 5.77 2.51
CA ALA A 28 -9.35 4.75 2.00
C ALA A 28 -10.03 3.39 2.10
N ARG A 29 -10.48 2.96 3.28
CA ARG A 29 -11.12 1.64 3.51
C ARG A 29 -12.25 1.33 2.52
N VAL A 30 -13.16 2.27 2.29
CA VAL A 30 -14.29 2.09 1.37
C VAL A 30 -13.84 2.08 -0.09
N ALA A 31 -13.04 3.05 -0.52
CA ALA A 31 -12.53 3.13 -1.89
C ALA A 31 -11.66 1.90 -2.25
N VAL A 32 -10.86 1.46 -1.28
CA VAL A 32 -10.05 0.25 -1.28
C VAL A 32 -10.95 -0.95 -1.55
N GLN A 33 -11.98 -1.18 -0.74
CA GLN A 33 -12.85 -2.36 -0.88
C GLN A 33 -13.36 -2.58 -2.31
N GLY A 34 -13.84 -1.51 -2.97
CA GLY A 34 -14.30 -1.57 -4.36
C GLY A 34 -13.20 -2.01 -5.35
N ALA A 35 -11.99 -1.44 -5.24
CA ALA A 35 -10.85 -1.84 -6.06
C ALA A 35 -10.49 -3.33 -5.86
N GLY A 36 -10.60 -3.84 -4.63
CA GLY A 36 -10.37 -5.25 -4.32
C GLY A 36 -11.36 -6.20 -5.01
N LEU A 37 -12.63 -5.82 -5.07
CA LEU A 37 -13.67 -6.57 -5.79
C LEU A 37 -13.43 -6.53 -7.30
N MET A 38 -13.02 -5.37 -7.83
CA MET A 38 -12.64 -5.22 -9.24
C MET A 38 -11.49 -6.16 -9.61
N PHE A 39 -10.37 -6.15 -8.88
CA PHE A 39 -9.23 -7.05 -9.16
C PHE A 39 -9.63 -8.52 -9.11
N ARG A 40 -10.47 -8.91 -8.14
CA ARG A 40 -10.95 -10.29 -8.04
C ARG A 40 -11.80 -10.68 -9.26
N ARG A 41 -12.74 -9.83 -9.66
CA ARG A 41 -13.68 -10.07 -10.77
C ARG A 41 -12.97 -10.13 -12.12
N GLU A 42 -12.08 -9.17 -12.39
CA GLU A 42 -11.47 -9.01 -13.72
C GLU A 42 -10.25 -9.89 -13.94
N LEU A 43 -9.53 -10.24 -12.86
CA LEU A 43 -8.19 -10.83 -12.96
C LEU A 43 -7.99 -12.08 -12.10
N GLY A 44 -8.95 -12.43 -11.24
CA GLY A 44 -8.81 -13.56 -10.32
C GLY A 44 -7.68 -13.41 -9.29
N ILE A 45 -7.17 -12.18 -9.09
CA ILE A 45 -6.11 -11.88 -8.12
C ILE A 45 -6.63 -11.03 -6.98
N THR A 46 -5.99 -11.14 -5.82
CA THR A 46 -6.26 -10.21 -4.72
C THR A 46 -5.56 -8.88 -4.98
N ARG A 47 -5.95 -7.83 -4.26
CA ARG A 47 -5.21 -6.57 -4.35
C ARG A 47 -3.79 -6.68 -3.80
N ARG A 48 -3.58 -7.51 -2.78
CA ARG A 48 -2.24 -7.78 -2.27
C ARG A 48 -1.38 -8.37 -3.38
N ASP A 49 -1.96 -9.29 -4.16
CA ASP A 49 -1.28 -9.87 -5.31
C ASP A 49 -0.94 -8.79 -6.36
N TRP A 50 -1.90 -7.92 -6.66
CA TRP A 50 -1.64 -6.77 -7.54
C TRP A 50 -0.46 -5.91 -7.04
N ARG A 51 -0.42 -5.51 -5.76
CA ARG A 51 0.67 -4.68 -5.21
C ARG A 51 2.04 -5.30 -5.38
N ILE A 52 2.15 -6.62 -5.16
CA ILE A 52 3.40 -7.36 -5.30
C ILE A 52 3.82 -7.44 -6.77
N LEU A 53 2.89 -7.76 -7.69
CA LEU A 53 3.18 -7.74 -9.13
C LEU A 53 3.60 -6.35 -9.61
N ALA A 54 2.92 -5.30 -9.13
CA ALA A 54 3.25 -3.94 -9.47
C ALA A 54 4.62 -3.51 -8.96
N PHE A 55 4.99 -3.94 -7.74
CA PHE A 55 6.31 -3.70 -7.19
C PHE A 55 7.40 -4.38 -8.03
N VAL A 56 7.27 -5.68 -8.30
CA VAL A 56 8.25 -6.44 -9.10
C VAL A 56 8.31 -5.94 -10.54
N GLY A 57 7.19 -5.49 -11.12
CA GLY A 57 7.16 -4.87 -12.45
C GLY A 57 7.85 -3.51 -12.51
N LYS A 58 7.79 -2.72 -11.43
CA LYS A 58 8.46 -1.40 -11.34
C LYS A 58 9.95 -1.53 -11.00
N TYR A 59 10.31 -2.50 -10.18
CA TYR A 59 11.67 -2.73 -9.71
C TYR A 59 12.12 -4.14 -10.10
N PRO A 60 12.51 -4.36 -11.37
CA PRO A 60 13.09 -5.63 -11.78
C PRO A 60 14.35 -5.90 -10.96
N ASP A 61 14.58 -7.17 -10.67
CA ASP A 61 15.67 -7.66 -9.84
C ASP A 61 15.62 -7.27 -8.36
N ALA A 62 14.48 -6.74 -7.88
CA ALA A 62 14.30 -6.47 -6.47
C ALA A 62 14.39 -7.77 -5.64
N SER A 63 15.03 -7.66 -4.47
CA SER A 63 15.04 -8.71 -3.47
C SER A 63 13.70 -8.81 -2.73
N LEU A 64 13.45 -9.95 -2.10
CA LEU A 64 12.29 -10.13 -1.24
C LEU A 64 12.26 -9.13 -0.07
N THR A 65 13.42 -8.75 0.46
CA THR A 65 13.54 -7.77 1.55
C THR A 65 13.08 -6.38 1.11
N GLN A 66 13.57 -5.92 -0.04
CA GLN A 66 13.13 -4.64 -0.61
C GLN A 66 11.64 -4.63 -0.90
N LEU A 67 11.09 -5.76 -1.35
CA LEU A 67 9.66 -5.92 -1.55
C LEU A 67 8.88 -5.81 -0.24
N ALA A 68 9.32 -6.49 0.81
CA ALA A 68 8.68 -6.47 2.12
C ALA A 68 8.64 -5.05 2.70
N GLU A 69 9.78 -4.35 2.68
CA GLU A 69 9.90 -2.96 3.14
C GLU A 69 8.95 -2.02 2.37
N GLN A 70 8.98 -2.06 1.04
CA GLN A 70 8.21 -1.15 0.19
C GLN A 70 6.72 -1.47 0.18
N ALA A 71 6.36 -2.74 0.36
CA ALA A 71 4.96 -3.15 0.46
C ALA A 71 4.38 -2.92 1.86
N ALA A 72 5.20 -2.55 2.85
CA ALA A 72 4.87 -2.55 4.27
C ALA A 72 4.30 -3.90 4.73
N LEU A 73 4.96 -4.98 4.33
CA LEU A 73 4.61 -6.35 4.70
C LEU A 73 5.71 -6.94 5.58
N ASP A 74 5.32 -7.68 6.60
CA ASP A 74 6.25 -8.57 7.29
C ASP A 74 6.88 -9.60 6.32
N MET A 75 8.11 -10.00 6.60
CA MET A 75 8.91 -10.90 5.78
C MET A 75 8.22 -12.25 5.52
N VAL A 76 7.52 -12.81 6.53
CA VAL A 76 6.80 -14.09 6.40
C VAL A 76 5.64 -13.95 5.41
N VAL A 77 4.89 -12.85 5.51
CA VAL A 77 3.77 -12.56 4.61
C VAL A 77 4.27 -12.31 3.19
N ALA A 78 5.31 -11.49 3.03
CA ALA A 78 5.94 -11.22 1.74
C ALA A 78 6.42 -12.52 1.07
N SER A 79 7.14 -13.36 1.81
CA SER A 79 7.65 -14.65 1.33
C SER A 79 6.52 -15.56 0.84
N ARG A 80 5.45 -15.71 1.65
CA ARG A 80 4.29 -16.55 1.30
C ARG A 80 3.59 -16.05 0.04
N CYS A 81 3.41 -14.74 -0.09
CA CYS A 81 2.75 -14.16 -1.27
C CYS A 81 3.60 -14.35 -2.53
N VAL A 82 4.91 -14.11 -2.46
CA VAL A 82 5.83 -14.33 -3.58
C VAL A 82 5.87 -15.81 -3.97
N ALA A 83 5.92 -16.72 -3.00
CA ALA A 83 5.89 -18.17 -3.28
C ALA A 83 4.61 -18.58 -4.03
N ASN A 84 3.45 -18.05 -3.64
CA ASN A 84 2.20 -18.28 -4.35
C ASN A 84 2.27 -17.79 -5.81
N MET A 85 2.87 -16.63 -6.06
CA MET A 85 3.02 -16.10 -7.42
C MET A 85 4.02 -16.87 -8.26
N VAL A 86 5.08 -17.40 -7.65
CA VAL A 86 6.01 -18.31 -8.33
C VAL A 86 5.27 -19.60 -8.72
N ASN A 87 4.46 -20.16 -7.82
CA ASN A 87 3.66 -21.36 -8.11
C ASN A 87 2.62 -21.11 -9.22
N LYS A 88 2.07 -19.90 -9.31
CA LYS A 88 1.19 -19.46 -10.41
C LYS A 88 1.94 -19.11 -11.69
N GLY A 89 3.27 -19.20 -11.72
CA GLY A 89 4.09 -18.87 -12.88
C GLY A 89 4.12 -17.38 -13.24
N LEU A 90 3.77 -16.48 -12.31
CA LEU A 90 3.74 -15.02 -12.53
C LEU A 90 5.06 -14.34 -12.17
N ILE A 91 5.79 -14.89 -11.20
CA ILE A 91 7.10 -14.40 -10.77
C ILE A 91 8.14 -15.50 -10.97
N ALA A 92 9.30 -15.13 -11.49
CA ALA A 92 10.50 -15.95 -11.48
C ALA A 92 11.43 -15.50 -10.34
N LYS A 93 12.11 -16.48 -9.75
CA LYS A 93 13.06 -16.29 -8.65
C LYS A 93 14.44 -16.76 -9.12
N THR A 94 15.39 -15.84 -9.26
CA THR A 94 16.73 -16.14 -9.80
C THR A 94 17.81 -15.87 -8.76
N ARG A 95 18.71 -16.83 -8.54
CA ARG A 95 19.91 -16.60 -7.71
C ARG A 95 20.96 -15.86 -8.53
N LEU A 96 21.49 -14.76 -7.98
CA LEU A 96 22.53 -14.02 -8.68
C LEU A 96 23.84 -14.85 -8.73
N PRO A 97 24.51 -14.94 -9.89
CA PRO A 97 25.77 -15.66 -10.02
C PRO A 97 26.86 -15.08 -9.11
N GLU A 98 26.90 -13.76 -9.01
CA GLU A 98 27.92 -12.98 -8.28
C GLU A 98 27.71 -13.02 -6.76
N ASN A 99 26.47 -13.26 -6.32
CA ASN A 99 26.14 -13.45 -4.92
C ASN A 99 25.00 -14.46 -4.78
N LYS A 100 25.33 -15.74 -4.63
CA LYS A 100 24.37 -16.85 -4.53
C LYS A 100 23.43 -16.75 -3.32
N ARG A 101 23.72 -15.87 -2.35
CA ARG A 101 22.84 -15.57 -1.21
C ARG A 101 21.74 -14.56 -1.58
N LEU A 102 21.95 -13.75 -2.61
CA LEU A 102 20.96 -12.82 -3.13
C LEU A 102 20.08 -13.51 -4.16
N THR A 103 18.78 -13.44 -3.89
CA THR A 103 17.77 -13.91 -4.82
C THR A 103 16.92 -12.75 -5.26
N VAL A 104 16.80 -12.61 -6.57
CA VAL A 104 16.07 -11.52 -7.20
C VAL A 104 14.76 -12.01 -7.81
N LEU A 105 13.80 -11.10 -7.86
CA LEU A 105 12.46 -11.35 -8.37
C LEU A 105 12.27 -10.64 -9.71
N ALA A 106 11.67 -11.34 -10.67
CA ALA A 106 11.31 -10.78 -11.95
C ALA A 106 9.93 -11.29 -12.38
N LEU A 107 9.18 -10.47 -13.13
CA LEU A 107 7.95 -10.95 -13.76
C LEU A 107 8.29 -11.94 -14.89
N THR A 108 7.55 -13.04 -14.95
CA THR A 108 7.53 -13.90 -16.15
C THR A 108 6.76 -13.21 -17.27
N GLU A 109 6.71 -13.81 -18.45
CA GLU A 109 5.85 -13.30 -19.53
C GLU A 109 4.37 -13.30 -19.14
N ALA A 110 3.89 -14.38 -18.52
CA ALA A 110 2.53 -14.44 -17.97
C ALA A 110 2.33 -13.37 -16.87
N GLY A 111 3.33 -13.17 -16.00
CA GLY A 111 3.32 -12.12 -14.98
C GLY A 111 3.21 -10.73 -15.55
N ARG A 112 3.93 -10.42 -16.64
CA ARG A 112 3.86 -9.14 -17.35
C ARG A 112 2.47 -8.89 -17.93
N GLN A 113 1.84 -9.90 -18.53
CA GLN A 113 0.48 -9.78 -19.07
C GLN A 113 -0.55 -9.47 -17.98
N VAL A 114 -0.49 -10.18 -16.85
CA VAL A 114 -1.35 -9.90 -15.69
C VAL A 114 -1.06 -8.51 -15.12
N TYR A 115 0.22 -8.14 -15.00
CA TYR A 115 0.62 -6.81 -14.53
C TYR A 115 0.05 -5.70 -15.41
N GLU A 116 0.18 -5.77 -16.73
CA GLU A 116 -0.35 -4.74 -17.63
C GLU A 116 -1.88 -4.64 -17.59
N HIS A 117 -2.59 -5.77 -17.53
CA HIS A 117 -4.03 -5.76 -17.41
C HIS A 117 -4.49 -5.16 -16.07
N ALA A 118 -3.83 -5.54 -14.98
CA ALA A 118 -4.10 -5.00 -13.66
C ALA A 118 -3.74 -3.51 -13.55
N ARG A 119 -2.67 -3.07 -14.20
CA ARG A 119 -2.28 -1.66 -14.28
C ARG A 119 -3.36 -0.84 -14.96
N LYS A 120 -3.84 -1.27 -16.13
CA LYS A 120 -4.91 -0.57 -16.86
C LYS A 120 -6.22 -0.51 -16.06
N SER A 121 -6.59 -1.60 -15.40
CA SER A 121 -7.81 -1.66 -14.60
C SER A 121 -7.71 -0.83 -13.33
N GLY A 122 -6.54 -0.82 -12.68
CA GLY A 122 -6.23 0.10 -11.59
C GLY A 122 -6.25 1.56 -12.03
N GLN A 123 -5.67 1.90 -13.18
CA GLN A 123 -5.71 3.26 -13.73
C GLN A 123 -7.14 3.72 -13.97
N ARG A 124 -7.94 2.92 -14.69
CA ARG A 124 -9.36 3.21 -14.95
C ARG A 124 -10.13 3.46 -13.65
N TYR A 125 -9.99 2.56 -12.67
CA TYR A 125 -10.67 2.71 -11.38
C TYR A 125 -10.25 3.98 -10.63
N ASN A 126 -8.97 4.35 -10.64
CA ASN A 126 -8.51 5.59 -9.99
C ASN A 126 -8.98 6.83 -10.73
N THR A 127 -9.05 6.80 -12.07
CA THR A 127 -9.64 7.88 -12.86
C THR A 127 -11.13 8.05 -12.55
N GLU A 128 -11.90 6.96 -12.50
CA GLU A 128 -13.32 7.00 -12.13
C GLU A 128 -13.53 7.48 -10.68
N PHE A 129 -12.67 7.07 -9.75
CA PHE A 129 -12.73 7.51 -8.36
C PHE A 129 -12.47 9.02 -8.21
N ALA A 130 -11.56 9.57 -9.02
CA ALA A 130 -11.23 11.00 -9.01
C ALA A 130 -12.20 11.85 -9.85
N ALA A 131 -13.05 11.24 -10.67
CA ALA A 131 -13.93 11.96 -11.62
C ALA A 131 -15.01 12.85 -10.96
N CYS A 132 -15.18 12.78 -9.64
CA CYS A 132 -16.04 13.69 -8.90
C CYS A 132 -15.41 15.06 -8.62
N LEU A 133 -14.12 15.25 -8.94
CA LEU A 133 -13.37 16.49 -8.76
C LEU A 133 -13.21 17.22 -10.10
N SER A 134 -13.21 18.55 -10.07
CA SER A 134 -12.71 19.34 -11.21
C SER A 134 -11.20 19.16 -11.39
N ASP A 135 -10.66 19.58 -12.55
CA ASP A 135 -9.21 19.55 -12.79
C ASP A 135 -8.46 20.41 -11.76
N GLU A 136 -8.99 21.58 -11.39
CA GLU A 136 -8.41 22.43 -10.36
C GLU A 136 -8.46 21.79 -8.97
N GLU A 137 -9.58 21.16 -8.61
CA GLU A 137 -9.75 20.45 -7.34
C GLU A 137 -8.81 19.24 -7.24
N ALA A 138 -8.62 18.50 -8.34
CA ALA A 138 -7.70 17.36 -8.40
C ALA A 138 -6.23 17.81 -8.21
N VAL A 139 -5.81 18.88 -8.87
CA VAL A 139 -4.47 19.47 -8.70
C VAL A 139 -4.27 19.98 -7.27
N LEU A 140 -5.27 20.66 -6.71
CA LEU A 140 -5.22 21.14 -5.33
C LEU A 140 -5.11 19.97 -4.35
N LEU A 141 -5.92 18.92 -4.51
CA LEU A 141 -5.91 17.75 -3.65
C LEU A 141 -4.57 17.03 -3.69
N ASP A 142 -3.98 16.80 -4.87
CA ASP A 142 -2.65 16.20 -5.01
C ASP A 142 -1.57 17.01 -4.26
N GLY A 143 -1.61 18.34 -4.39
CA GLY A 143 -0.72 19.24 -3.65
C GLY A 143 -0.91 19.16 -2.12
N LEU A 144 -2.17 19.06 -1.65
CA LEU A 144 -2.48 18.93 -0.22
C LEU A 144 -2.05 17.57 0.34
N LEU A 145 -2.28 16.47 -0.40
CA LEU A 145 -1.85 15.12 -0.02
C LEU A 145 -0.33 15.06 0.15
N LYS A 146 0.45 15.57 -0.79
CA LYS A 146 1.92 15.63 -0.70
C LYS A 146 2.41 16.37 0.54
N ARG A 147 1.77 17.50 0.88
CA ARG A 147 2.10 18.26 2.10
C ARG A 147 1.76 17.48 3.36
N MET A 148 0.65 16.75 3.36
CA MET A 148 0.24 15.91 4.49
C MET A 148 1.16 14.70 4.68
N GLU A 149 1.61 14.07 3.59
CA GLU A 149 2.60 12.98 3.65
C GLU A 149 3.90 13.44 4.31
N GLN A 150 4.41 14.61 3.93
CA GLN A 150 5.59 15.21 4.57
C GLN A 150 5.36 15.46 6.07
N GLN A 151 4.21 16.01 6.44
CA GLN A 151 3.86 16.24 7.84
C GLN A 151 3.76 14.93 8.63
N ALA A 152 3.22 13.87 8.03
CA ALA A 152 3.12 12.56 8.66
C ALA A 152 4.50 11.97 8.97
N VAL A 153 5.49 12.13 8.06
CA VAL A 153 6.87 11.70 8.31
C VAL A 153 7.47 12.44 9.52
N VAL A 154 7.30 13.77 9.58
CA VAL A 154 7.80 14.59 10.70
C VAL A 154 7.19 14.15 12.04
N LEU A 155 5.87 13.91 12.07
CA LEU A 155 5.18 13.45 13.27
C LEU A 155 5.64 12.04 13.68
N ASN A 156 5.77 11.11 12.73
CA ASN A 156 6.25 9.76 13.01
C ASN A 156 7.66 9.77 13.62
N GLN A 157 8.58 10.55 13.03
CA GLN A 157 9.93 10.73 13.57
C GLN A 157 9.92 11.32 14.99
N ARG A 158 9.06 12.32 15.22
CA ARG A 158 8.90 12.93 16.55
C ARG A 158 8.43 11.92 17.59
N GLU A 159 7.45 11.10 17.28
CA GLU A 159 6.94 10.10 18.23
C GLU A 159 7.92 8.94 18.43
N MET A 160 8.63 8.50 17.38
CA MET A 160 9.72 7.52 17.51
C MET A 160 10.85 8.04 18.43
N ALA A 161 11.22 9.32 18.31
CA ALA A 161 12.24 9.92 19.17
C ALA A 161 11.81 9.98 20.65
N LYS A 162 10.51 10.12 20.93
CA LYS A 162 9.98 10.11 22.30
C LYS A 162 9.82 8.71 22.88
N SER A 163 9.57 7.70 22.03
CA SER A 163 9.22 6.35 22.47
C SER A 163 10.43 5.51 22.92
N GLY A 164 11.66 6.03 22.81
CA GLY A 164 12.88 5.26 23.05
C GLY A 164 13.01 4.08 22.06
N PRO A 165 14.03 3.20 22.20
CA PRO A 165 13.96 1.91 21.55
C PRO A 165 12.75 1.18 22.15
N LEU A 166 11.76 0.84 21.32
CA LEU A 166 10.67 -0.04 21.73
C LEU A 166 11.31 -1.25 22.43
N LEU A 167 11.03 -1.42 23.73
CA LEU A 167 11.31 -2.68 24.39
C LEU A 167 10.59 -3.73 23.57
N ASP A 168 11.36 -4.69 23.08
CA ASP A 168 10.90 -5.84 22.32
C ASP A 168 9.99 -6.65 23.26
N HIS A 169 8.72 -6.25 23.39
CA HIS A 169 7.69 -7.07 24.00
C HIS A 169 7.38 -8.17 22.99
N ASN A 170 8.29 -9.15 23.01
CA ASN A 170 8.06 -10.48 22.51
C ASN A 170 6.96 -11.10 23.38
N GLU A 171 5.70 -10.77 23.09
CA GLU A 171 4.55 -11.54 23.56
C GLU A 171 4.49 -12.84 22.77
N ASN A 172 5.41 -13.75 23.10
CA ASN A 172 5.07 -15.15 23.22
C ASN A 172 4.29 -15.28 24.54
N GLU A 173 2.98 -15.13 24.48
CA GLU A 173 2.11 -15.84 25.40
C GLU A 173 1.20 -16.76 24.58
N ASP A 174 1.46 -18.05 24.79
CA ASP A 174 0.57 -19.15 24.48
C ASP A 174 -0.86 -18.82 24.91
N THR A 175 -1.83 -19.16 24.06
CA THR A 175 -3.02 -19.84 24.57
C THR A 175 -3.52 -20.80 23.51
N ASP A 176 -3.18 -22.07 23.72
CA ASP A 176 -4.02 -23.20 23.35
C ASP A 176 -5.47 -22.92 23.74
N ALA A 177 -6.41 -23.03 22.78
CA ALA A 177 -7.76 -23.56 23.01
C ALA A 177 -8.52 -23.67 21.68
N GLU A 178 -8.68 -24.93 21.25
CA GLU A 178 -9.76 -25.53 20.43
C GLU A 178 -10.14 -24.95 19.04
#